data_AF-A0A914SBA3-F1
#
_entry.id   AF-A0A914SBA3-F1
#
_cell.length_a   1.000
_cell.length_b   1.000
_cell.length_c   1.000
_cell.angle_alpha   90.00
_cell.angle_beta   90.00
_cell.angle_gamma   90.00
#
_symmetry.space_group_name_H-M   'P 1'
#
loop_
_entity.id
_entity.type
_entity.pdbx_description
1 polymer ?
#
loop_
_entity_poly.entity_id
_entity_poly.type
_entity_poly.pdbx_seq_one_letter_code
_entity_poly.pdbx_strand_id
1 'polypeptide(L)'
;MTMPTNSNRFDTDIKQLEPVCVGYAATVDGKANVMSGGYFFQTSRNAIVHGERLGERVIDSMKTFSLKSQSYPKQIILYRSGASEGQFLDIKKNECDVMKRTVHKYCNDAQIPPPNFVVIAVQKKTNHRLFKTADELSQLNERTPAFAQNIGKFLQQTSVFPNPPFFDSDSDSFDQA
;
A
#
# COMPACT_ATOMS: atom_id res chain seq x y z
N MET A 1 -8.31 -50.01 -32.95
CA MET A 1 -8.79 -48.63 -33.19
C MET A 1 -8.94 -47.97 -31.82
N THR A 2 -7.87 -47.38 -31.31
CA THR A 2 -7.81 -46.77 -29.97
C THR A 2 -7.95 -45.26 -30.09
N MET A 3 -9.02 -44.71 -29.51
CA MET A 3 -9.23 -43.26 -29.43
C MET A 3 -8.20 -42.64 -28.47
N PRO A 4 -7.59 -41.48 -28.80
CA PRO A 4 -6.77 -40.76 -27.85
C PRO A 4 -7.66 -40.00 -26.86
N THR A 5 -7.50 -40.28 -25.57
CA THR A 5 -8.10 -39.53 -24.46
C THR A 5 -7.39 -38.18 -24.30
N ASN A 6 -8.03 -37.12 -24.79
CA ASN A 6 -7.53 -35.76 -24.74
C ASN A 6 -8.10 -35.05 -23.49
N SER A 7 -7.52 -35.31 -22.31
CA SER A 7 -8.09 -34.86 -21.03
C SER A 7 -7.22 -33.85 -20.28
N ASN A 8 -6.54 -32.90 -20.94
CA ASN A 8 -5.72 -31.91 -20.21
C ASN A 8 -5.50 -30.54 -20.88
N ARG A 9 -6.26 -30.16 -21.93
CA ARG A 9 -6.01 -28.87 -22.65
C ARG A 9 -6.92 -27.70 -22.27
N PHE A 10 -7.95 -27.89 -21.45
CA PHE A 10 -8.94 -26.83 -21.16
C PHE A 10 -8.81 -26.19 -19.77
N ASP A 11 -7.91 -26.67 -18.91
CA ASP A 11 -7.89 -26.29 -17.48
C ASP A 11 -6.93 -25.13 -17.17
N THR A 12 -5.97 -24.86 -18.06
CA THR A 12 -5.00 -23.77 -17.92
C THR A 12 -5.54 -22.40 -18.32
N ASP A 13 -6.54 -22.36 -19.21
CA ASP A 13 -7.11 -21.10 -19.71
C ASP A 13 -8.14 -20.53 -18.74
N ILE A 14 -8.90 -21.38 -18.02
CA ILE A 14 -9.91 -20.94 -17.06
C ILE A 14 -9.25 -20.27 -15.83
N LYS A 15 -8.10 -20.80 -15.36
CA LYS A 15 -7.32 -20.18 -14.28
C LYS A 15 -6.71 -18.82 -14.65
N GLN A 16 -6.63 -18.49 -15.94
CA GLN A 16 -6.17 -17.17 -16.37
C GLN A 16 -7.25 -16.09 -16.27
N LEU A 17 -8.54 -16.45 -16.15
CA LEU A 17 -9.63 -15.50 -16.03
C LEU A 17 -9.95 -15.06 -14.59
N GLU A 18 -9.33 -15.65 -13.57
CA GLU A 18 -9.65 -15.32 -12.18
C GLU A 18 -9.28 -13.86 -11.86
N PRO A 19 -10.24 -13.05 -11.38
CA PRO A 19 -9.99 -11.65 -11.09
C PRO A 19 -9.10 -11.51 -9.86
N VAL A 20 -8.28 -10.47 -9.84
CA VAL A 20 -7.51 -10.11 -8.66
C VAL A 20 -8.44 -9.38 -7.68
N CYS A 21 -8.48 -9.83 -6.43
CA CYS A 21 -9.21 -9.15 -5.36
C CYS A 21 -8.29 -8.13 -4.68
N VAL A 22 -8.70 -6.86 -4.66
CA VAL A 22 -8.02 -5.79 -3.94
C VAL A 22 -8.83 -5.47 -2.70
N GLY A 23 -8.27 -5.78 -1.54
CA GLY A 23 -8.82 -5.40 -0.23
C GLY A 23 -8.23 -4.08 0.25
N TYR A 24 -9.05 -3.27 0.90
CA TYR A 24 -8.61 -2.05 1.59
C TYR A 24 -9.26 -1.97 2.97
N ALA A 25 -8.57 -1.28 3.88
CA ALA A 25 -9.11 -0.91 5.17
C ALA A 25 -8.63 0.49 5.52
N ALA A 26 -9.51 1.28 6.10
CA ALA A 26 -9.26 2.66 6.48
C ALA A 26 -9.76 2.89 7.90
N THR A 27 -9.00 3.68 8.65
CA THR A 27 -9.40 4.18 9.95
C THR A 27 -10.56 5.14 9.81
N VAL A 28 -11.60 4.98 10.63
CA VAL A 28 -12.79 5.84 10.60
C VAL A 28 -12.90 6.76 11.81
N ASP A 29 -12.00 6.63 12.79
CA ASP A 29 -11.95 7.46 13.99
C ASP A 29 -10.59 8.18 14.14
N GLY A 30 -10.57 9.33 14.82
CA GLY A 30 -9.32 10.07 15.05
C GLY A 30 -8.29 9.35 15.94
N LYS A 31 -8.64 8.19 16.49
CA LYS A 31 -7.82 7.41 17.44
C LYS A 31 -7.30 6.09 16.89
N ALA A 32 -7.58 5.77 15.62
CA ALA A 32 -7.14 4.53 14.97
C ALA A 32 -7.60 3.23 15.67
N ASN A 33 -8.72 3.27 16.39
CA ASN A 33 -9.27 2.09 17.08
C ASN A 33 -10.30 1.36 16.21
N VAL A 34 -10.94 2.07 15.27
CA VAL A 34 -12.00 1.51 14.46
C VAL A 34 -11.62 1.62 12.99
N MET A 35 -11.65 0.48 12.30
CA MET A 35 -11.38 0.41 10.87
C MET A 35 -12.64 -0.03 10.11
N SER A 36 -12.85 0.58 8.95
CA SER A 36 -13.81 0.12 7.95
C SER A 36 -13.02 -0.46 6.79
N GLY A 37 -13.49 -1.57 6.23
CA GLY A 37 -12.83 -2.22 5.10
C GLY A 37 -13.80 -2.57 3.99
N GLY A 38 -13.23 -2.85 2.83
CA GLY A 38 -13.96 -3.30 1.66
C GLY A 38 -13.02 -3.98 0.68
N TYR A 39 -13.59 -4.43 -0.43
CA TYR A 39 -12.83 -5.02 -1.51
C TYR A 39 -13.44 -4.70 -2.86
N PHE A 40 -12.66 -4.81 -3.91
CA PHE A 40 -13.14 -4.80 -5.28
C PHE A 40 -12.30 -5.74 -6.15
N PHE A 41 -12.89 -6.20 -7.24
CA PHE A 41 -12.23 -7.06 -8.21
C PHE A 41 -11.63 -6.24 -9.34
N GLN A 42 -10.44 -6.64 -9.79
CA GLN A 42 -9.78 -6.10 -10.98
C GLN A 42 -9.39 -7.21 -11.95
N THR A 43 -8.94 -6.81 -13.13
CA THR A 43 -8.51 -7.74 -14.18
C THR A 43 -7.43 -8.68 -13.68
N SER A 44 -7.45 -9.90 -14.22
CA SER A 44 -6.51 -10.97 -13.86
C SER A 44 -5.05 -10.52 -14.04
N ARG A 45 -4.18 -10.99 -13.14
CA ARG A 45 -2.72 -10.77 -13.14
C ARG A 45 -2.24 -9.32 -13.11
N ASN A 46 -3.12 -8.35 -12.91
CA ASN A 46 -2.68 -6.98 -12.67
C ASN A 46 -2.30 -6.84 -11.19
N ALA A 47 -1.02 -6.57 -10.91
CA ALA A 47 -0.54 -6.30 -9.55
C ALA A 47 -0.67 -4.80 -9.19
N ILE A 48 -0.76 -3.93 -10.19
CA ILE A 48 -0.97 -2.50 -10.04
C ILE A 48 -2.46 -2.29 -9.84
N VAL A 49 -2.84 -1.57 -8.79
CA VAL A 49 -4.24 -1.27 -8.55
C VAL A 49 -4.66 -0.12 -9.45
N HIS A 50 -5.85 -0.21 -10.04
CA HIS A 50 -6.41 0.90 -10.81
C HIS A 50 -6.60 2.12 -9.90
N GLY A 51 -5.77 3.16 -10.11
CA GLY A 51 -5.72 4.33 -9.23
C GLY A 51 -7.05 5.10 -9.11
N GLU A 52 -7.89 5.07 -10.15
CA GLU A 52 -9.23 5.68 -10.11
C GLU A 52 -10.13 4.98 -9.08
N ARG A 53 -10.20 3.65 -9.14
CA ARG A 53 -10.98 2.85 -8.18
C ARG A 53 -10.43 2.99 -6.77
N LEU A 54 -9.10 3.05 -6.63
CA LEU A 54 -8.49 3.32 -5.33
C LEU A 54 -8.89 4.70 -4.81
N GLY A 55 -8.85 5.73 -5.66
CA GLY A 55 -9.29 7.09 -5.34
C GLY A 55 -10.74 7.16 -4.87
N GLU A 56 -11.65 6.48 -5.55
CA GLU A 56 -13.06 6.36 -5.12
C GLU A 56 -13.18 5.77 -3.70
N ARG A 57 -12.42 4.70 -3.39
CA ARG A 57 -12.46 4.07 -2.06
C ARG A 57 -11.84 4.97 -0.98
N VAL A 58 -10.83 5.76 -1.33
CA VAL A 58 -10.29 6.77 -0.41
C VAL A 58 -11.33 7.85 -0.14
N ILE A 59 -12.06 8.33 -1.16
CA ILE A 59 -13.14 9.30 -0.99
C ILE A 59 -14.25 8.74 -0.08
N ASP A 60 -14.69 7.50 -0.31
CA ASP A 60 -15.69 6.83 0.53
C ASP A 60 -15.23 6.73 2.00
N SER A 61 -13.95 6.42 2.20
CA SER A 61 -13.32 6.37 3.52
C SER A 61 -13.25 7.74 4.18
N MET A 62 -12.91 8.80 3.42
CA MET A 62 -12.89 10.18 3.90
C MET A 62 -14.28 10.66 4.33
N LYS A 63 -15.32 10.33 3.56
CA LYS A 63 -16.71 10.64 3.93
C LYS A 63 -17.10 9.93 5.23
N THR A 64 -16.77 8.64 5.35
CA THR A 64 -17.04 7.85 6.56
C THR A 64 -16.31 8.41 7.78
N PHE A 65 -15.06 8.82 7.60
CA PHE A 65 -14.27 9.49 8.64
C PHE A 65 -14.88 10.84 9.05
N SER A 66 -15.31 11.66 8.08
CA SER A 66 -15.93 12.96 8.35
C SER A 66 -17.25 12.83 9.09
N LEU A 67 -18.05 11.81 8.80
CA LEU A 67 -19.31 11.54 9.52
C LEU A 67 -19.07 11.30 11.02
N LYS A 68 -17.98 10.61 11.39
CA LYS A 68 -17.66 10.28 12.78
C LYS A 68 -16.87 11.37 13.50
N SER A 69 -15.93 12.01 12.82
CA SER A 69 -14.99 12.96 13.42
C SER A 69 -15.39 14.43 13.24
N GLN A 70 -16.46 14.71 12.47
CA GLN A 70 -16.91 16.05 12.11
C GLN A 70 -15.84 16.89 11.39
N SER A 71 -14.80 16.24 10.82
CA SER A 71 -13.72 16.89 10.10
C SER A 71 -13.15 15.98 9.02
N TYR A 72 -12.58 16.57 7.96
CA TYR A 72 -11.84 15.82 6.95
C TYR A 72 -10.39 15.59 7.38
N PRO A 73 -9.77 14.46 6.98
CA PRO A 73 -8.38 14.20 7.30
C PRO A 73 -7.47 15.21 6.59
N LYS A 74 -6.52 15.80 7.32
CA LYS A 74 -5.47 16.68 6.75
C LYS A 74 -4.34 15.89 6.10
N GLN A 75 -4.14 14.65 6.54
CA GLN A 75 -3.10 13.76 6.06
C GLN A 75 -3.66 12.35 5.90
N ILE A 76 -3.31 11.70 4.80
CA ILE A 76 -3.67 10.31 4.50
C ILE A 76 -2.37 9.51 4.36
N ILE A 77 -2.22 8.50 5.22
CA ILE A 77 -1.10 7.56 5.19
C ILE A 77 -1.60 6.25 4.58
N LEU A 78 -1.09 5.91 3.40
CA LEU A 78 -1.46 4.70 2.67
C LEU A 78 -0.38 3.64 2.82
N TYR A 79 -0.73 2.51 3.45
CA TYR A 79 0.14 1.33 3.50
C TYR A 79 -0.18 0.40 2.34
N ARG A 80 0.73 0.32 1.37
CA ARG A 80 0.57 -0.51 0.17
C ARG A 80 1.34 -1.82 0.30
N SER A 81 0.62 -2.91 0.53
CA SER A 81 1.20 -4.26 0.63
C SER A 81 1.23 -4.97 -0.73
N GLY A 82 2.22 -5.82 -0.98
CA GLY A 82 2.25 -6.72 -2.13
C GLY A 82 2.82 -6.11 -3.42
N ALA A 83 3.70 -5.12 -3.27
CA ALA A 83 4.44 -4.50 -4.35
C ALA A 83 5.88 -5.03 -4.39
N SER A 84 6.34 -5.45 -5.57
CA SER A 84 7.77 -5.69 -5.81
C SER A 84 8.50 -4.35 -6.01
N GLU A 85 9.80 -4.29 -5.67
CA GLU A 85 10.62 -3.08 -5.84
C GLU A 85 10.61 -2.57 -7.28
N GLY A 86 10.67 -3.49 -8.26
CA GLY A 86 10.62 -3.15 -9.68
C GLY A 86 9.29 -2.53 -10.14
N GLN A 87 8.24 -2.58 -9.32
CA GLN A 87 6.92 -2.02 -9.63
C GLN A 87 6.68 -0.66 -8.98
N PHE A 88 7.59 -0.16 -8.14
CA PHE A 88 7.36 1.07 -7.38
C PHE A 88 7.16 2.30 -8.26
N LEU A 89 7.86 2.40 -9.39
CA LEU A 89 7.68 3.51 -10.33
C LEU A 89 6.28 3.48 -10.96
N ASP A 90 5.82 2.29 -11.35
CA ASP A 90 4.48 2.12 -11.93
C ASP A 90 3.38 2.34 -10.89
N ILE A 91 3.60 1.92 -9.64
CA ILE A 91 2.68 2.19 -8.54
C ILE A 91 2.61 3.70 -8.25
N LYS A 92 3.74 4.41 -8.25
CA LYS A 92 3.75 5.87 -8.10
C LYS A 92 2.89 6.51 -9.19
N LYS A 93 3.18 6.22 -10.46
CA LYS A 93 2.53 6.86 -11.61
C LYS A 93 1.06 6.46 -11.80
N ASN A 94 0.76 5.17 -11.75
CA ASN A 94 -0.54 4.62 -12.16
C ASN A 94 -1.51 4.42 -10.99
N GLU A 95 -1.00 4.26 -9.77
CA GLU A 95 -1.82 4.05 -8.58
C GLU A 95 -1.87 5.35 -7.75
N CYS A 96 -0.73 5.87 -7.33
CA CYS A 96 -0.65 6.97 -6.36
C CYS A 96 -0.99 8.34 -6.98
N ASP A 97 -0.41 8.69 -8.13
CA ASP A 97 -0.65 9.98 -8.78
C ASP A 97 -2.07 10.07 -9.35
N VAL A 98 -2.61 8.96 -9.85
CA VAL A 98 -4.02 8.88 -10.28
C VAL A 98 -4.95 9.02 -9.07
N MET A 99 -4.73 8.25 -8.00
CA MET A 99 -5.52 8.35 -6.77
C MET A 99 -5.51 9.78 -6.20
N LYS A 100 -4.32 10.40 -6.10
CA LYS A 100 -4.15 11.77 -5.59
C LYS A 100 -4.97 12.75 -6.43
N ARG A 101 -4.89 12.67 -7.76
CA ARG A 101 -5.69 13.51 -8.67
C ARG A 101 -7.19 13.30 -8.48
N THR A 102 -7.66 12.06 -8.36
CA THR A 102 -9.07 11.75 -8.13
C THR A 102 -9.58 12.33 -6.81
N VAL A 103 -8.81 12.19 -5.73
CA VAL A 103 -9.20 12.73 -4.42
C VAL A 103 -9.14 14.27 -4.41
N HIS A 104 -8.10 14.88 -4.98
CA HIS A 104 -7.97 16.34 -5.05
C HIS A 104 -9.08 16.97 -5.89
N LYS A 105 -9.46 16.34 -7.00
CA LYS A 105 -10.62 16.76 -7.80
C LYS A 105 -11.90 16.78 -6.96
N TYR A 106 -12.19 15.69 -6.24
CA TYR A 106 -13.34 15.63 -5.34
C TYR A 106 -13.28 16.71 -4.25
N CYS A 107 -12.12 16.95 -3.65
CA CYS A 107 -11.95 17.97 -2.63
C CYS A 107 -12.23 19.37 -3.18
N ASN A 108 -11.75 19.69 -4.39
CA ASN A 108 -12.01 20.96 -5.05
C ASN A 108 -13.52 21.15 -5.33
N ASP A 109 -14.16 20.14 -5.91
CA ASP A 109 -15.60 20.17 -6.23
C ASP A 109 -16.47 20.35 -4.98
N ALA A 110 -16.04 19.76 -3.85
CA ALA A 110 -16.74 19.84 -2.56
C ALA A 110 -16.28 21.00 -1.66
N GLN A 111 -15.36 21.86 -2.12
CA GLN A 111 -14.75 22.96 -1.33
C GLN A 111 -14.11 22.50 -0.01
N ILE A 112 -13.48 21.32 -0.03
CA ILE A 112 -12.78 20.71 1.11
C ILE A 112 -11.27 20.95 0.92
N PRO A 113 -10.51 21.29 1.97
CA PRO A 113 -9.05 21.38 1.88
C PRO A 113 -8.45 20.02 1.48
N PRO A 114 -7.60 19.95 0.45
CA PRO A 114 -7.03 18.70 -0.03
C PRO A 114 -6.06 18.10 1.00
N PRO A 115 -6.09 16.77 1.23
CA PRO A 115 -5.16 16.12 2.16
C PRO A 115 -3.76 15.97 1.56
N ASN A 116 -2.77 15.95 2.45
CA ASN A 116 -1.41 15.50 2.14
C ASN A 116 -1.33 13.97 2.13
N PHE A 117 -0.63 13.40 1.15
CA PHE A 117 -0.50 11.95 1.02
C PHE A 117 0.91 11.48 1.38
N VAL A 118 0.98 10.40 2.15
CA VAL A 118 2.21 9.64 2.39
C VAL A 118 1.92 8.19 2.00
N VAL A 119 2.69 7.65 1.06
CA VAL A 119 2.54 6.27 0.61
C VAL A 119 3.73 5.46 1.10
N ILE A 120 3.45 4.38 1.82
CA ILE A 120 4.45 3.48 2.38
C ILE A 120 4.25 2.10 1.72
N ALA A 121 5.20 1.71 0.87
CA ALA A 121 5.24 0.37 0.33
C ALA A 121 5.71 -0.61 1.42
N VAL A 122 4.92 -1.65 1.68
CA VAL A 122 5.18 -2.66 2.72
C VAL A 122 5.45 -4.01 2.07
N GLN A 123 6.64 -4.55 2.31
CA GLN A 123 7.02 -5.88 1.86
C GLN A 123 7.20 -6.82 3.06
N LYS A 124 6.21 -7.71 3.26
CA LYS A 124 6.28 -8.75 4.29
C LYS A 124 7.07 -9.99 3.86
N LYS A 125 7.04 -10.31 2.56
CA LYS A 125 7.71 -11.49 1.98
C LYS A 125 9.00 -11.06 1.31
N THR A 126 10.09 -11.01 2.08
CA THR A 126 11.42 -10.70 1.57
C THR A 126 12.40 -11.83 1.93
N ASN A 127 13.55 -11.85 1.26
CA ASN A 127 14.64 -12.78 1.57
C ASN A 127 15.59 -12.25 2.64
N HIS A 128 15.35 -11.06 3.18
CA HIS A 128 16.12 -10.54 4.30
C HIS A 128 15.86 -11.38 5.55
N ARG A 129 16.95 -11.78 6.21
CA ARG A 129 16.93 -12.53 7.47
C ARG A 129 17.80 -11.78 8.45
N LEU A 130 17.28 -11.62 9.65
CA LEU A 130 17.98 -10.97 10.75
C LEU A 130 18.37 -12.06 11.72
N PHE A 131 19.66 -12.11 12.02
CA PHE A 131 20.23 -13.04 12.99
C PHE A 131 20.72 -12.22 14.17
N LYS A 132 20.52 -12.76 15.38
CA LYS A 132 21.07 -12.17 16.59
C LYS A 132 22.59 -12.31 16.58
N THR A 133 23.28 -11.30 17.09
CA THR A 133 24.72 -11.43 17.36
C THR A 133 24.95 -12.29 18.60
N ALA A 134 26.16 -12.85 18.75
CA ALA A 134 26.51 -13.67 19.91
C ALA A 134 26.32 -12.94 21.25
N ASP A 135 26.59 -11.63 21.25
CA ASP A 135 26.42 -10.78 22.42
C ASP A 135 24.94 -10.58 22.80
N GLU A 136 24.04 -10.48 21.81
CA GLU A 136 22.59 -10.39 22.04
C GLU A 136 21.99 -11.70 22.56
N LEU A 137 22.54 -12.84 22.15
CA LEU A 137 22.13 -14.17 22.63
C LEU A 137 22.44 -14.37 24.11
N SER A 138 23.53 -13.79 24.61
CA SER A 138 23.92 -13.85 26.03
C SER A 138 23.02 -13.03 26.96
N GLN A 139 22.28 -12.05 26.42
CA GLN A 139 21.39 -11.16 27.17
C GLN A 139 19.93 -11.62 27.20
N LEU A 140 19.60 -12.73 26.53
CA LEU A 140 18.26 -13.33 26.54
C LEU A 140 18.01 -14.12 27.83
N ASN A 141 17.93 -13.40 28.94
CA ASN A 141 17.07 -13.84 30.03
C ASN A 141 15.61 -13.51 29.66
N GLU A 142 14.77 -14.52 29.84
CA GLU A 142 13.41 -14.62 29.33
C GLU A 142 12.56 -13.37 29.63
N ARG A 143 11.89 -12.84 28.60
CA ARG A 143 10.85 -11.76 28.65
C ARG A 143 11.32 -10.31 28.59
N THR A 144 12.02 -9.91 27.53
CA THR A 144 12.07 -8.48 27.19
C THR A 144 11.67 -8.20 25.74
N PRO A 145 10.69 -7.32 25.48
CA PRO A 145 10.37 -6.82 24.13
C PRO A 145 11.45 -5.88 23.56
N ALA A 146 12.60 -5.72 24.25
CA ALA A 146 13.70 -4.85 23.86
C ALA A 146 14.31 -5.18 22.49
N PHE A 147 14.25 -6.45 22.07
CA PHE A 147 14.72 -6.88 20.75
C PHE A 147 13.96 -6.22 19.59
N ALA A 148 12.64 -6.02 19.74
CA ALA A 148 11.83 -5.38 18.70
C ALA A 148 12.17 -3.89 18.51
N GLN A 149 12.53 -3.19 19.58
CA GLN A 149 12.89 -1.77 19.53
C GLN A 149 14.30 -1.55 18.96
N ASN A 150 15.25 -2.44 19.26
CA ASN A 150 16.62 -2.34 18.77
C ASN A 150 16.75 -2.69 17.28
N ILE A 151 15.97 -3.66 16.78
CA ILE A 151 15.91 -3.96 15.33
C ILE A 151 15.45 -2.73 14.53
N GLY A 152 14.44 -2.01 15.01
CA GLY A 152 13.87 -0.86 14.32
C GLY A 152 14.88 0.27 14.07
N LYS A 153 15.80 0.51 15.01
CA LYS A 153 16.85 1.52 14.88
C LYS A 153 18.03 1.05 14.02
N PHE A 154 18.39 -0.23 14.11
CA PHE A 154 19.56 -0.78 13.40
C PHE A 154 19.35 -0.88 11.88
N LEU A 155 18.15 -1.25 11.43
CA LEU A 155 17.85 -1.40 9.99
C LEU A 155 17.79 -0.08 9.22
N GLN A 156 17.53 1.03 9.91
CA GLN A 156 17.50 2.37 9.29
C GLN A 156 18.90 2.87 8.89
N GLN A 157 19.97 2.27 9.43
CA GLN A 157 21.34 2.75 9.24
C GLN A 157 22.20 1.89 8.32
N THR A 158 21.93 0.57 8.20
CA THR A 158 22.86 -0.37 7.56
C THR A 158 22.34 -1.04 6.28
N SER A 159 21.01 -1.10 6.08
CA SER A 159 20.39 -1.79 4.93
C SER A 159 19.46 -0.91 4.09
N VAL A 160 19.50 0.42 4.30
CA VAL A 160 18.69 1.37 3.53
C VAL A 160 19.41 1.68 2.23
N PHE A 161 18.67 1.78 1.13
CA PHE A 161 19.20 2.22 -0.15
C PHE A 161 19.92 3.57 0.02
N PRO A 162 21.20 3.69 -0.41
CA PRO A 162 21.99 4.92 -0.21
C PRO A 162 21.38 6.12 -0.94
N ASN A 163 20.63 5.86 -2.02
CA ASN A 163 19.70 6.79 -2.64
C ASN A 163 18.43 6.00 -3.01
N PRO A 164 17.32 6.14 -2.27
CA PRO A 164 16.05 5.59 -2.72
C PRO A 164 15.68 6.25 -4.06
N PRO A 165 15.39 5.49 -5.14
CA PRO A 165 15.21 6.04 -6.50
C PRO A 165 13.93 6.87 -6.70
N PHE A 166 13.34 7.38 -5.61
CA PHE A 166 12.06 8.08 -5.59
C PHE A 166 12.12 9.48 -4.98
N PHE A 167 13.27 9.88 -4.41
CA PHE A 167 13.55 11.24 -3.96
C PHE A 167 14.26 12.00 -5.09
N ASP A 168 13.57 12.21 -6.21
CA ASP A 168 13.84 13.42 -6.98
C ASP A 168 13.19 14.55 -6.17
N SER A 169 14.00 15.51 -5.75
CA SER A 169 13.54 16.76 -5.16
C SER A 169 12.90 17.62 -6.26
N ASP A 170 11.83 17.12 -6.86
CA ASP A 170 10.94 17.94 -7.67
C ASP A 170 10.10 18.74 -6.69
N SER A 171 10.71 19.85 -6.24
CA SER A 171 9.96 21.06 -5.96
C SER A 171 9.29 21.49 -7.26
N ASP A 172 8.23 20.77 -7.64
CA ASP A 172 7.26 21.28 -8.60
C ASP A 172 6.52 22.41 -7.90
N SER A 173 7.10 23.60 -8.07
CA SER A 173 6.43 24.87 -7.98
C SER A 173 5.20 24.83 -8.88
N PHE A 174 4.07 24.39 -8.34
CA PHE A 174 2.75 24.79 -8.84
C PHE A 174 2.36 26.09 -8.14
N ASP A 175 3.09 27.14 -8.51
CA ASP A 175 2.57 28.50 -8.51
C ASP A 175 2.06 28.81 -9.92
N GLN A 176 0.85 29.37 -9.99
CA GLN A 176 0.20 30.05 -11.12
C GLN A 176 -0.47 29.19 -12.20
N ALA A 177 -1.78 28.97 -12.05
CA ALA A 177 -2.83 29.74 -12.78
C ALA A 177 -4.23 29.34 -12.28
#